data_AF-A0A921NVU5-F1
#
_entry.id   AF-A0A921NVU5-F1
#
_cell.length_a   1.000
_cell.length_b   1.000
_cell.length_c   1.000
_cell.angle_alpha   90.00
_cell.angle_beta   90.00
_cell.angle_gamma   90.00
#
_symmetry.space_group_name_H-M   'P 1'
#
loop_
_entity.id
_entity.type
_entity.pdbx_description
1 polymer ?
#
loop_
_entity_poly.entity_id
_entity_poly.type
_entity_poly.pdbx_seq_one_letter_code
_entity_poly.pdbx_strand_id
1 'polypeptide(L)'
;MSRTYHHLSPEDRAVIMIERQNGSSLRSIARRLGRSPSTVSRELQRAGPGAYDATRASQGYRQRRGTSRRPRLLLPGTALYQHVHDRRVFSRWSPQQIAARLRQMPDAERPGLVSHETIYAT
;
A
#
# COMPACT_ATOMS: atom_id res chain seq x y z
N MET A 1 -26.86 -7.27 0.98
CA MET A 1 -26.25 -5.95 1.27
C MET A 1 -24.74 -6.07 1.06
N SER A 2 -24.16 -5.31 0.13
CA SER A 2 -22.71 -5.30 -0.10
C SER A 2 -21.99 -4.82 1.15
N ARG A 3 -21.04 -5.61 1.67
CA ARG A 3 -20.29 -5.28 2.88
C ARG A 3 -19.09 -4.42 2.47
N THR A 4 -19.30 -3.12 2.36
CA THR A 4 -18.25 -2.17 1.99
C THR A 4 -17.19 -2.14 3.08
N TYR A 5 -15.95 -2.49 2.74
CA TYR A 5 -14.85 -2.47 3.68
C TYR A 5 -14.40 -1.03 3.93
N HIS A 6 -14.59 -0.55 5.16
CA HIS A 6 -14.17 0.77 5.60
C HIS A 6 -13.03 0.63 6.62
N HIS A 7 -11.92 1.32 6.36
CA HIS A 7 -10.84 1.43 7.34
C HIS A 7 -11.30 2.27 8.53
N LEU A 8 -10.75 1.98 9.72
CA LEU A 8 -10.94 2.85 10.88
C LEU A 8 -10.41 4.25 10.56
N SER A 9 -11.19 5.27 10.88
CA SER A 9 -10.77 6.67 10.78
C SER A 9 -9.93 7.09 12.00
N PRO A 10 -9.31 8.28 11.99
CA PRO A 10 -8.69 8.85 13.20
C PRO A 10 -9.69 8.99 14.36
N GLU A 11 -10.94 9.37 14.06
CA GLU A 11 -12.02 9.55 15.03
C GLU A 11 -12.43 8.19 15.62
N ASP A 12 -12.57 7.15 14.80
CA ASP A 12 -12.82 5.79 15.27
C ASP A 12 -11.74 5.35 16.29
N ARG A 13 -10.47 5.67 16.01
CA ARG A 13 -9.34 5.35 16.90
C ARG A 13 -9.36 6.17 18.18
N ALA A 14 -9.73 7.45 18.12
CA ALA A 14 -9.90 8.28 19.30
C ALA A 14 -10.98 7.72 20.24
N VAL A 15 -12.10 7.27 19.68
CA VAL A 15 -13.16 6.58 20.45
C VAL A 15 -12.64 5.28 21.06
N ILE A 16 -11.89 4.46 20.31
CA ILE A 16 -11.26 3.24 20.87
C ILE A 16 -10.37 3.60 22.07
N MET A 17 -9.57 4.66 21.97
CA MET A 17 -8.67 5.11 23.04
C MET A 17 -9.43 5.54 24.30
N ILE A 18 -10.42 6.43 24.15
CA ILE A 18 -11.25 6.91 25.27
C ILE A 18 -11.97 5.75 25.94
N GLU A 19 -12.61 4.88 25.15
CA GLU A 19 -13.40 3.79 25.72
C GLU A 19 -12.54 2.70 26.37
N ARG A 20 -11.30 2.52 25.91
CA ARG A 20 -10.33 1.63 26.59
C ARG A 20 -9.91 2.19 27.95
N GLN A 21 -9.73 3.50 28.07
CA GLN A 21 -9.46 4.15 29.35
C GLN A 21 -10.67 4.06 30.30
N ASN A 22 -11.89 4.15 29.75
CA ASN A 22 -13.13 3.96 30.50
C ASN A 22 -13.42 2.48 30.88
N GLY A 23 -12.53 1.53 30.57
CA GLY A 23 -12.72 0.12 30.89
C GLY A 23 -13.79 -0.60 30.05
N SER A 24 -14.23 -0.01 28.93
CA SER A 24 -15.28 -0.62 28.10
C SER A 24 -14.83 -1.91 27.42
N SER A 25 -15.77 -2.85 27.29
CA SER A 25 -15.53 -4.10 26.56
C SER A 25 -15.40 -3.88 25.05
N LEU A 26 -14.65 -4.76 24.36
CA LEU A 26 -14.49 -4.71 22.91
C LEU A 26 -15.81 -4.70 22.14
N ARG A 27 -16.83 -5.42 22.65
CA ARG A 27 -18.16 -5.49 22.05
C ARG A 27 -18.91 -4.17 22.19
N SER A 28 -18.76 -3.47 23.32
CA SER A 28 -19.36 -2.15 23.53
C SER A 28 -18.78 -1.12 22.56
N ILE A 29 -17.44 -1.06 22.48
CA ILE A 29 -16.70 -0.16 21.58
C ILE A 29 -17.12 -0.39 20.13
N ALA A 30 -17.15 -1.66 19.72
CA ALA A 30 -17.53 -2.03 18.36
C ALA A 30 -18.97 -1.64 18.01
N ARG A 31 -19.91 -1.81 18.94
CA ARG A 31 -21.31 -1.38 18.76
C ARG A 31 -21.41 0.14 18.61
N ARG A 32 -20.69 0.89 19.44
CA ARG A 32 -20.65 2.36 19.39
C ARG A 32 -20.10 2.89 18.07
N LEU A 33 -19.11 2.20 17.50
CA LEU A 33 -18.50 2.55 16.22
C LEU A 33 -19.25 1.99 14.99
N GLY A 34 -20.29 1.18 15.17
CA GLY A 34 -20.90 0.43 14.07
C GLY A 34 -19.92 -0.52 13.35
N ARG A 35 -18.94 -1.07 14.08
CA ARG A 35 -17.91 -1.99 13.56
C ARG A 35 -18.08 -3.39 14.12
N SER A 36 -17.38 -4.36 13.52
CA SER A 36 -17.27 -5.69 14.12
C SER A 36 -16.33 -5.67 15.33
N PRO A 37 -16.60 -6.46 16.39
CA PRO A 37 -15.66 -6.63 17.52
C PRO A 37 -14.26 -7.09 17.08
N SER A 38 -14.20 -7.88 16.00
CA SER A 38 -12.94 -8.32 15.39
C SER A 38 -12.12 -7.17 14.81
N THR A 39 -12.76 -6.09 14.33
CA THR A 39 -12.05 -4.90 13.83
C THR A 39 -11.33 -4.18 14.97
N VAL A 40 -12.04 -3.95 16.08
CA VAL A 40 -11.47 -3.31 17.29
C VAL A 40 -10.37 -4.19 17.88
N SER A 41 -10.59 -5.50 17.98
CA SER A 41 -9.59 -6.46 18.47
C SER A 41 -8.30 -6.42 17.64
N ARG A 42 -8.39 -6.50 16.30
CA ARG A 42 -7.22 -6.43 15.42
C ARG A 42 -6.49 -5.09 15.51
N GLU A 43 -7.20 -4.00 15.69
CA GLU A 43 -6.59 -2.68 15.88
C GLU A 43 -5.75 -2.63 17.15
N LEU A 44 -6.30 -3.10 18.28
CA LEU A 44 -5.59 -3.15 19.57
C LEU A 44 -4.40 -4.10 19.52
N GLN A 45 -4.55 -5.27 18.90
CA GLN A 45 -3.45 -6.22 18.72
C GLN A 45 -2.28 -5.63 17.91
N ARG A 46 -2.56 -4.80 16.90
CA ARG A 46 -1.52 -4.10 16.13
C ARG A 46 -0.80 -3.01 16.90
N ALA A 47 -1.44 -2.42 17.92
CA ALA A 47 -0.81 -1.41 18.75
C ALA A 47 0.25 -2.02 19.68
N GLY A 48 0.08 -3.29 20.04
CA GLY A 48 0.99 -4.02 20.93
C GLY A 48 0.64 -3.82 22.41
N PRO A 49 1.51 -4.30 23.32
CA PRO A 49 1.31 -4.13 24.76
C PRO A 49 1.42 -2.66 25.18
N GLY A 50 0.72 -2.31 26.26
CA GLY A 50 0.72 -0.97 26.85
C GLY A 50 -0.57 -0.18 26.61
N ALA A 51 -0.53 1.11 26.93
CA ALA A 51 -1.66 2.00 26.71
C ALA A 51 -1.88 2.21 25.21
N TYR A 52 -3.13 2.08 24.76
CA TYR A 52 -3.48 2.33 23.37
C TYR A 52 -3.41 3.83 23.06
N ASP A 53 -2.67 4.20 22.01
CA ASP A 53 -2.52 5.56 21.52
C ASP A 53 -3.09 5.65 20.09
N ALA A 54 -4.15 6.45 19.94
CA ALA A 54 -4.84 6.65 18.66
C ALA A 54 -3.97 7.33 17.60
N THR A 55 -3.08 8.24 18.00
CA THR A 55 -2.17 8.98 17.12
C THR A 55 -1.10 8.04 16.57
N ARG A 56 -0.46 7.25 17.45
CA ARG A 56 0.53 6.24 17.05
C ARG A 56 -0.10 5.17 16.16
N ALA A 57 -1.31 4.71 16.48
CA ALA A 57 -2.04 3.75 15.67
C ALA A 57 -2.37 4.31 14.26
N SER A 58 -2.79 5.58 14.19
CA SER A 58 -3.05 6.28 12.93
C SER A 58 -1.79 6.45 12.08
N GLN A 59 -0.67 6.83 12.68
CA GLN A 59 0.63 6.94 12.01
C GLN A 59 1.09 5.58 11.48
N GLY A 60 1.03 4.53 12.30
CA GLY A 60 1.38 3.17 11.87
C GLY A 60 0.47 2.63 10.77
N TYR A 61 -0.81 2.99 10.76
CA TYR A 61 -1.71 2.70 9.63
C TYR A 61 -1.24 3.40 8.35
N ARG A 62 -0.94 4.71 8.40
CA ARG A 62 -0.47 5.47 7.23
C ARG A 62 0.83 4.92 6.67
N GLN A 63 1.80 4.60 7.53
CA GLN A 63 3.09 4.03 7.11
C GLN A 63 2.90 2.70 6.38
N ARG A 64 2.16 1.76 6.98
CA ARG A 64 1.83 0.47 6.35
C ARG A 64 1.08 0.65 5.03
N ARG A 65 0.15 1.60 4.96
CA ARG A 65 -0.61 1.86 3.74
C ARG A 65 0.27 2.45 2.63
N GLY A 66 1.23 3.31 2.99
CA GLY A 66 2.23 3.84 2.08
C GLY A 66 3.10 2.74 1.46
N THR A 67 3.54 1.79 2.28
CA THR A 67 4.38 0.66 1.84
C THR A 67 3.61 -0.48 1.18
N SER A 68 2.28 -0.52 1.32
CA SER A 68 1.44 -1.56 0.69
C SER A 68 1.38 -1.45 -0.83
N ARG A 69 1.81 -0.32 -1.41
CA ARG A 69 1.84 -0.14 -2.86
C ARG A 69 3.15 -0.66 -3.42
N ARG A 70 3.09 -1.46 -4.49
CA ARG A 70 4.30 -1.83 -5.23
C ARG A 70 4.98 -0.57 -5.76
N PRO A 71 6.30 -0.42 -5.59
CA PRO A 71 7.02 0.71 -6.17
C PRO A 71 6.82 0.73 -7.69
N ARG A 72 6.79 1.92 -8.29
CA ARG A 72 6.75 2.04 -9.75
C ARG A 72 8.05 1.46 -10.31
N LEU A 73 7.93 0.63 -11.35
CA LEU A 73 9.11 0.01 -11.99
C LEU A 73 9.89 1.02 -12.84
N LEU A 74 9.19 1.94 -13.51
CA LEU A 74 9.77 2.93 -14.40
C LEU A 74 9.90 4.27 -13.66
N LEU A 75 10.95 4.40 -12.85
CA LEU A 75 11.28 5.63 -12.13
C LEU A 75 12.39 6.40 -12.87
N PRO A 76 12.22 7.71 -13.13
CA PRO A 76 13.28 8.54 -13.69
C PRO A 76 14.60 8.38 -12.93
N GLY A 77 15.71 8.23 -13.66
CA GLY A 77 17.03 7.99 -13.09
C GLY A 77 17.40 6.53 -12.86
N THR A 78 16.47 5.58 -13.01
CA THR A 78 16.82 4.15 -12.99
C THR A 78 17.32 3.67 -14.36
N ALA A 79 18.19 2.65 -14.36
CA ALA A 79 18.70 2.05 -15.60
C ALA A 79 17.57 1.48 -16.48
N LEU A 80 16.55 0.89 -15.88
CA LEU A 80 15.38 0.39 -16.60
C LEU A 80 14.59 1.52 -17.27
N TYR A 81 14.38 2.64 -16.57
CA TYR A 81 13.70 3.81 -17.14
C TYR A 81 14.49 4.39 -18.31
N GLN A 82 15.79 4.60 -18.15
CA GLN A 82 16.66 5.14 -19.20
C GLN A 82 16.63 4.23 -20.43
N HIS A 83 16.76 2.91 -20.24
CA HIS A 83 16.66 1.95 -21.33
C HIS A 83 15.33 2.06 -22.09
N VAL A 84 14.20 2.09 -21.37
CA VAL A 84 12.88 2.21 -22.01
C VAL A 84 12.76 3.56 -22.73
N HIS A 85 13.17 4.65 -22.09
CA HIS A 85 13.13 6.00 -22.65
C HIS A 85 13.94 6.09 -23.96
N ASP A 86 15.18 5.61 -23.96
CA ASP A 86 16.08 5.71 -25.11
C ASP A 86 15.58 4.89 -26.30
N ARG A 87 15.02 3.70 -26.04
CA ARG A 87 14.39 2.88 -27.11
C ARG A 87 13.16 3.55 -27.70
N ARG A 88 12.38 4.31 -26.91
CA ARG A 88 11.24 5.09 -27.43
C ARG A 88 11.71 6.31 -28.23
N VAL A 89 12.65 7.09 -27.69
CA VAL A 89 13.06 8.38 -28.28
C VAL A 89 13.94 8.17 -29.52
N PHE A 90 14.96 7.34 -29.42
CA PHE A 90 15.98 7.22 -30.47
C PHE A 90 15.69 6.08 -31.45
N SER A 91 15.09 4.98 -30.98
CA SER A 91 14.81 3.82 -31.83
C SER A 91 13.35 3.72 -32.30
N ARG A 92 12.45 4.58 -31.77
CA ARG A 92 11.00 4.56 -32.04
C ARG A 92 10.34 3.18 -31.87
N TRP A 93 10.86 2.38 -30.95
CA TRP A 93 10.29 1.06 -30.67
C TRP A 93 8.95 1.18 -29.95
N SER A 94 8.03 0.28 -30.29
CA SER A 94 6.76 0.16 -29.57
C SER A 94 6.98 -0.42 -28.16
N PRO A 95 6.10 -0.14 -27.20
CA PRO A 95 6.13 -0.76 -25.87
C PRO A 95 6.21 -2.30 -25.90
N GLN A 96 5.56 -2.95 -26.86
CA GLN A 96 5.61 -4.39 -27.06
C GLN A 96 7.00 -4.85 -27.49
N GLN A 97 7.64 -4.14 -28.44
CA GLN A 97 8.99 -4.44 -28.89
C GLN A 97 10.00 -4.28 -27.75
N ILE A 98 9.89 -3.22 -26.95
CA ILE A 98 10.77 -2.99 -25.81
C ILE A 98 10.62 -4.10 -24.77
N ALA A 99 9.38 -4.44 -24.37
CA ALA A 99 9.13 -5.50 -23.41
C ALA A 99 9.60 -6.87 -23.91
N ALA A 100 9.41 -7.16 -25.20
CA ALA A 100 9.88 -8.40 -25.83
C ALA A 100 11.41 -8.47 -25.86
N ARG A 101 12.09 -7.38 -26.23
CA ARG A 101 13.55 -7.34 -26.26
C ARG A 101 14.14 -7.52 -24.87
N LEU A 102 13.58 -6.87 -23.84
CA LEU A 102 14.03 -7.03 -22.46
C LEU A 102 13.97 -8.49 -22.01
N ARG A 103 12.89 -9.22 -22.36
CA ARG A 103 12.77 -10.66 -22.05
C ARG A 103 13.83 -11.53 -22.72
N GLN A 104 14.34 -11.12 -23.89
CA GLN A 104 15.34 -11.86 -24.65
C GLN A 104 16.79 -11.53 -24.24
N MET A 105 17.01 -10.49 -23.42
CA MET A 105 18.35 -10.13 -22.95
C MET A 105 18.86 -11.12 -21.90
N PRO A 106 20.17 -11.44 -21.85
CA PRO A 106 20.77 -12.17 -20.74
C PRO A 106 20.59 -11.41 -19.42
N ASP A 107 20.41 -12.13 -18.31
CA ASP A 107 20.14 -11.52 -17.00
C ASP A 107 21.27 -10.57 -16.55
N ALA A 108 22.53 -10.87 -16.90
CA ALA A 108 23.69 -10.03 -16.56
C ALA A 108 23.65 -8.63 -17.21
N GLU A 109 22.99 -8.47 -18.35
CA GLU A 109 22.92 -7.22 -19.11
C GLU A 109 21.54 -6.54 -19.00
N ARG A 110 20.56 -7.23 -18.41
CA ARG A 110 19.17 -6.78 -18.38
C ARG A 110 18.98 -5.75 -17.25
N PRO A 111 18.53 -4.51 -17.56
CA PRO A 111 18.31 -3.49 -16.54
C PRO A 111 17.06 -3.74 -15.68
N GLY A 112 16.21 -4.68 -16.09
CA GLY A 112 14.99 -5.10 -15.39
C GLY A 112 13.94 -5.67 -16.35
N LEU A 113 12.81 -6.11 -15.81
CA LEU A 113 11.65 -6.59 -16.57
C LEU A 113 10.46 -5.66 -16.37
N VAL A 114 9.76 -5.36 -17.45
CA VAL A 114 8.56 -4.52 -17.43
C VAL A 114 7.57 -4.97 -18.51
N SER A 115 6.27 -4.91 -18.22
CA SER A 115 5.23 -5.20 -19.21
C SER A 115 5.05 -4.02 -20.17
N HIS A 116 4.57 -4.29 -21.38
CA HIS A 116 4.27 -3.23 -22.34
C HIS A 116 3.15 -2.30 -21.84
N GLU A 117 2.18 -2.82 -21.09
CA GLU A 117 1.14 -2.01 -20.40
C GLU A 117 1.75 -1.00 -19.43
N THR A 118 2.78 -1.41 -18.68
CA THR A 118 3.47 -0.50 -17.74
C THR A 118 4.21 0.60 -18.49
N ILE A 119 4.79 0.30 -19.66
CA ILE A 119 5.42 1.30 -20.53
C ILE A 119 4.38 2.23 -21.18
N TYR A 120 3.16 1.77 -21.45
CA TYR A 120 2.07 2.64 -21.91
C TYR A 120 1.57 3.58 -20.80
N ALA A 121 1.61 3.13 -19.55
CA ALA A 121 1.13 3.86 -18.39
C ALA A 121 2.12 4.91 -17.84
N THR A 122 3.33 5.02 -18.43
CA THR A 122 4.29 6.10 -18.14
C THR A 122 4.06 7.32 -19.00
#